data_AF-A0A9D0HDH0-F1
#
_entry.id   AF-A0A9D0HDH0-F1
#
_cell.length_a   1.000
_cell.length_b   1.000
_cell.length_c   1.000
_cell.angle_alpha   90.00
_cell.angle_beta   90.00
_cell.angle_gamma   90.00
#
_symmetry.space_group_name_H-M   'P 1'
#
loop_
_entity.id
_entity.type
_entity.pdbx_description
1 polymer ?
#
loop_
_entity_poly.entity_id
_entity_poly.type
_entity_poly.pdbx_seq_one_letter_code
_entity_poly.pdbx_strand_id
1 'polypeptide(L)'
;MFRRTLATGMGVQLSLPAQASPASSLVLSLRAAPAVRWVLRRGWRWPAGEVQLACAQGPVSLWLPGLEGTVLAGANAMTRRGLSATQLSVGAITTRVDGYAQGFVAKGGDGARTGQHVLAFGPAEHPSVWLCSVSCHGRSDPCESIVTSLTLTGTSPHPPATAAARGVVLVADHPQLAAAGLTTALLLGCGWFLARRPRPRR
;
A
#
# COMPACT_ATOMS: atom_id res chain seq x y z
N MET A 1 -18.85 16.10 -1.98
CA MET A 1 -17.57 15.52 -2.44
C MET A 1 -16.44 16.06 -1.57
N PHE A 2 -15.61 15.18 -1.00
CA PHE A 2 -14.40 15.57 -0.28
C PHE A 2 -13.20 15.45 -1.23
N ARG A 3 -12.41 16.52 -1.31
CA ARG A 3 -11.16 16.55 -2.06
C ARG A 3 -10.08 17.16 -1.19
N ARG A 4 -8.95 16.48 -1.10
CA ARG A 4 -7.78 17.00 -0.38
C ARG A 4 -6.52 16.76 -1.19
N THR A 5 -5.85 17.83 -1.54
CA THR A 5 -4.47 17.78 -2.02
C THR A 5 -3.55 17.59 -0.82
N LEU A 6 -2.64 16.63 -0.93
CA LEU A 6 -1.62 16.31 0.06
C LEU A 6 -0.28 16.89 -0.41
N ALA A 7 0.74 16.84 0.45
CA ALA A 7 2.09 17.22 0.04
C ALA A 7 2.52 16.43 -1.21
N THR A 8 3.42 16.99 -2.02
CA THR A 8 4.00 16.35 -3.23
C THR A 8 3.07 16.22 -4.45
N GLY A 9 1.99 17.01 -4.54
CA GLY A 9 1.11 17.05 -5.72
C GLY A 9 0.08 15.90 -5.81
N MET A 10 0.20 14.92 -4.91
CA MET A 10 -0.78 13.85 -4.74
C MET A 10 -2.09 14.39 -4.14
N GLY A 11 -3.22 13.84 -4.56
CA GLY A 11 -4.53 14.18 -4.00
C GLY A 11 -5.37 12.95 -3.70
N VAL A 12 -6.25 13.07 -2.72
CA VAL A 12 -7.24 12.05 -2.37
C VAL A 12 -8.62 12.64 -2.58
N GLN A 13 -9.47 11.91 -3.29
CA GLN A 13 -10.86 12.27 -3.51
C GLN A 13 -11.77 11.16 -3.01
N LEU A 14 -12.88 11.56 -2.38
CA LEU A 14 -13.90 10.66 -1.87
C LEU A 14 -15.26 11.34 -2.01
N SER A 15 -16.22 10.68 -2.66
CA SER A 15 -17.59 11.16 -2.72
C SER A 15 -18.31 10.84 -1.42
N LEU A 16 -18.85 11.88 -0.78
CA LEU A 16 -19.56 11.78 0.49
C LEU A 16 -21.00 12.27 0.31
N PRO A 17 -21.96 11.71 1.06
CA PRO A 17 -23.31 12.25 1.14
C PRO A 17 -23.31 13.72 1.58
N ALA A 18 -24.30 14.49 1.12
CA ALA A 18 -24.41 15.92 1.45
C ALA A 18 -24.55 16.17 2.97
N GLN A 19 -25.13 15.22 3.70
CA GLN A 19 -25.35 15.29 5.15
C GLN A 19 -24.16 14.78 5.98
N ALA A 20 -23.05 14.41 5.34
CA ALA A 20 -21.89 13.87 6.05
C ALA A 20 -21.20 14.97 6.89
N SER A 21 -21.07 14.71 8.19
CA SER A 21 -20.38 15.58 9.14
C SER A 21 -19.10 14.91 9.65
N PRO A 22 -18.05 15.67 10.02
CA PRO A 22 -16.82 15.08 10.58
C PRO A 22 -17.11 14.24 11.83
N ALA A 23 -16.46 13.08 11.93
CA ALA A 23 -16.51 12.21 13.10
C ALA A 23 -15.24 12.43 13.96
N SER A 24 -15.42 12.41 15.28
CA SER A 24 -14.35 12.61 16.27
C SER A 24 -13.53 11.35 16.54
N SER A 25 -14.11 10.16 16.34
CA SER A 25 -13.43 8.87 16.52
C SER A 25 -12.98 8.29 15.17
N LEU A 26 -11.72 7.86 15.12
CA LEU A 26 -11.12 7.16 13.99
C LEU A 26 -10.76 5.75 14.43
N VAL A 27 -11.53 4.76 13.97
CA VAL A 27 -11.30 3.34 14.31
C VAL A 27 -10.22 2.74 13.40
N LEU A 28 -10.13 3.20 12.16
CA LEU A 28 -9.08 2.79 11.23
C LEU A 28 -7.72 3.33 11.67
N SER A 29 -6.94 2.44 12.29
CA SER A 29 -5.56 2.65 12.67
C SER A 29 -4.73 1.54 12.01
N LEU A 30 -4.05 1.85 10.90
CA LEU A 30 -3.04 0.94 10.40
C LEU A 30 -1.74 1.25 11.15
N ARG A 31 -0.96 0.23 11.50
CA ARG A 31 0.34 0.46 12.12
C ARG A 31 1.34 0.66 11.00
N ALA A 32 1.92 1.85 10.90
CA ALA A 32 2.90 2.12 9.87
C ALA A 32 4.24 1.46 10.23
N ALA A 33 4.91 0.89 9.23
CA ALA A 33 6.30 0.46 9.35
C ALA A 33 7.23 1.67 9.58
N PRO A 34 8.47 1.50 10.07
CA PRO A 34 9.35 2.61 10.47
C PRO A 34 9.60 3.69 9.38
N ALA A 35 9.51 3.31 8.10
CA ALA A 35 9.68 4.23 6.97
C ALA A 35 8.34 4.75 6.38
N VAL A 36 7.21 4.36 6.95
CA VAL A 36 5.87 4.73 6.48
C VAL A 36 5.30 5.78 7.42
N ARG A 37 4.70 6.84 6.86
CA ARG A 37 4.08 7.94 7.62
C ARG A 37 2.59 8.06 7.32
N TRP A 38 1.82 8.42 8.34
CA TRP A 38 0.42 8.82 8.18
C TRP A 38 0.33 10.21 7.56
N VAL A 39 -0.41 10.33 6.46
CA VAL A 39 -0.58 11.60 5.73
C VAL A 39 -2.02 12.09 5.77
N LEU A 40 -2.98 11.17 5.95
CA LEU A 40 -4.39 11.50 6.11
C LEU A 40 -5.07 10.48 7.03
N ARG A 41 -5.82 10.96 8.01
CA ARG A 41 -6.78 10.17 8.79
C ARG A 41 -8.02 11.03 9.03
N ARG A 42 -9.17 10.63 8.50
CA ARG A 42 -10.43 11.37 8.60
C ARG A 42 -11.62 10.41 8.69
N GLY A 43 -12.60 10.75 9.51
CA GLY A 43 -13.88 10.05 9.60
C GLY A 43 -15.04 11.01 9.35
N TRP A 44 -16.14 10.47 8.84
CA TRP A 44 -17.40 11.19 8.66
C TRP A 44 -18.58 10.30 9.04
N ARG A 45 -19.66 10.92 9.52
CA ARG A 45 -20.91 10.26 9.87
C ARG A 45 -22.10 10.96 9.23
N TRP A 46 -23.11 10.19 8.88
CA TRP A 46 -24.43 10.64 8.40
C TRP A 46 -25.52 9.69 8.92
N PRO A 47 -26.81 10.02 8.81
CA PRO A 47 -27.88 9.20 9.42
C PRO A 47 -27.91 7.73 9.00
N ALA A 48 -27.38 7.40 7.81
CA ALA A 48 -27.39 6.06 7.27
C ALA A 48 -26.02 5.34 7.34
N GLY A 49 -25.01 5.93 7.99
CA GLY A 49 -23.70 5.29 8.13
C GLY A 49 -22.54 6.18 8.57
N GLU A 50 -21.37 5.55 8.62
CA GLU A 50 -20.09 6.15 8.95
C GLU A 50 -19.05 5.71 7.90
N VAL A 51 -18.14 6.60 7.53
CA VAL A 51 -17.01 6.30 6.66
C VAL A 51 -15.72 6.80 7.28
N GLN A 52 -14.67 6.00 7.15
CA GLN A 52 -13.34 6.31 7.63
C GLN A 52 -12.34 6.15 6.49
N LEU A 53 -11.41 7.09 6.39
CA LEU A 53 -10.35 7.14 5.39
C LEU A 53 -9.00 7.29 6.10
N ALA A 54 -8.07 6.41 5.78
CA ALA A 54 -6.70 6.49 6.24
C ALA A 54 -5.74 6.31 5.06
N CYS A 55 -4.80 7.23 4.89
CA CYS A 55 -3.75 7.14 3.89
C CYS A 55 -2.37 7.20 4.55
N ALA A 56 -1.51 6.29 4.12
CA ALA A 56 -0.12 6.21 4.49
C ALA A 56 0.78 6.39 3.26
N GLN A 57 1.95 6.99 3.48
CA GLN A 57 2.98 7.19 2.45
C GLN A 57 4.28 6.54 2.91
N GLY A 58 4.95 5.82 2.02
CA GLY A 58 6.27 5.24 2.23
C GLY A 58 7.25 5.55 1.09
N PRO A 59 8.54 5.24 1.26
CA PRO A 59 9.55 5.42 0.23
C PRO A 59 9.39 4.40 -0.89
N VAL A 60 9.58 4.82 -2.14
CA VAL A 60 9.55 3.90 -3.28
C VAL A 60 10.79 3.02 -3.38
N SER A 61 11.89 3.39 -2.73
CA SER A 61 13.16 2.66 -2.83
C SER A 61 13.06 1.22 -2.32
N LEU A 62 12.05 0.93 -1.50
CA LEU A 62 11.73 -0.39 -0.98
C LEU A 62 10.73 -1.17 -1.86
N TRP A 63 10.24 -0.56 -2.94
CA TRP A 63 9.25 -1.17 -3.81
C TRP A 63 9.91 -2.13 -4.81
N LEU A 64 9.29 -3.30 -4.96
CA LEU A 64 9.58 -4.27 -6.01
C LEU A 64 8.26 -4.62 -6.73
N PRO A 65 8.24 -4.70 -8.07
CA PRO A 65 7.09 -5.22 -8.80
C PRO A 65 6.69 -6.60 -8.28
N GLY A 66 5.39 -6.85 -8.12
CA GLY A 66 4.87 -8.10 -7.57
C GLY A 66 4.60 -8.07 -6.07
N LEU A 67 4.99 -7.01 -5.36
CA LEU A 67 4.70 -6.85 -3.92
C LEU A 67 3.30 -6.30 -3.62
N GLU A 68 2.50 -5.97 -4.64
CA GLU A 68 1.16 -5.41 -4.50
C GLU A 68 0.29 -6.30 -3.61
N GLY A 69 0.31 -7.61 -3.88
CA GLY A 69 -0.43 -8.60 -3.10
C GLY A 69 0.02 -8.65 -1.64
N THR A 70 1.33 -8.61 -1.39
CA THR A 70 1.89 -8.63 -0.02
C THR A 70 1.51 -7.38 0.75
N VAL A 71 1.57 -6.22 0.11
CA VAL A 71 1.23 -4.92 0.73
C VAL A 71 -0.26 -4.84 1.04
N LEU A 72 -1.11 -5.28 0.10
CA LEU A 72 -2.56 -5.35 0.31
C LEU A 72 -2.94 -6.40 1.35
N ALA A 73 -2.26 -7.56 1.41
CA ALA A 73 -2.44 -8.53 2.48
C ALA A 73 -2.07 -7.97 3.86
N GLY A 74 -0.99 -7.19 3.94
CA GLY A 74 -0.63 -6.43 5.13
C GLY A 74 -1.70 -5.42 5.52
N ALA A 75 -2.23 -4.68 4.55
CA ALA A 75 -3.35 -3.75 4.75
C ALA A 75 -4.58 -4.47 5.32
N ASN A 76 -4.95 -5.62 4.74
CA ASN A 76 -6.05 -6.46 5.20
C ASN A 76 -5.84 -6.94 6.66
N ALA A 77 -4.64 -7.40 7.00
CA ALA A 77 -4.32 -7.84 8.36
C ALA A 77 -4.45 -6.69 9.38
N MET A 78 -4.00 -5.49 9.00
CA MET A 78 -4.13 -4.29 9.82
C MET A 78 -5.58 -3.84 9.94
N THR A 79 -6.35 -3.86 8.85
CA THR A 79 -7.79 -3.56 8.84
C THR A 79 -8.56 -4.51 9.74
N ARG A 80 -8.31 -5.82 9.65
CA ARG A 80 -8.96 -6.82 10.51
C ARG A 80 -8.74 -6.50 11.98
N ARG A 81 -7.50 -6.17 12.37
CA ARG A 81 -7.16 -5.81 13.75
C ARG A 81 -7.75 -4.47 14.17
N GLY A 82 -7.61 -3.43 13.33
CA GLY A 82 -8.07 -2.08 13.61
C GLY A 82 -9.58 -1.98 13.75
N LEU A 83 -10.33 -2.77 12.96
CA LEU A 83 -11.79 -2.86 13.04
C LEU A 83 -12.29 -3.93 14.03
N SER A 84 -11.39 -4.61 14.75
CA SER A 84 -11.73 -5.74 15.62
C SER A 84 -12.64 -6.78 14.93
N ALA A 85 -12.37 -7.04 13.65
CA ALA A 85 -13.20 -7.89 12.81
C ALA A 85 -12.91 -9.38 13.08
N THR A 86 -13.97 -10.14 13.35
CA THR A 86 -13.90 -11.59 13.52
C THR A 86 -13.64 -12.28 12.18
N GLN A 87 -14.27 -11.78 11.12
CA GLN A 87 -14.13 -12.24 9.74
C GLN A 87 -13.74 -11.09 8.81
N LEU A 88 -12.83 -11.35 7.87
CA LEU A 88 -12.49 -10.45 6.78
C LEU A 88 -12.52 -11.23 5.46
N SER A 89 -13.44 -10.87 4.58
CA SER A 89 -13.51 -11.38 3.21
C SER A 89 -12.86 -10.36 2.28
N VAL A 90 -11.88 -10.80 1.49
CA VAL A 90 -11.12 -9.94 0.59
C VAL A 90 -11.45 -10.29 -0.86
N GLY A 91 -11.63 -9.27 -1.70
CA GLY A 91 -11.89 -9.44 -3.13
C GLY A 91 -10.60 -9.67 -3.92
N ALA A 92 -10.75 -9.85 -5.24
CA ALA A 92 -9.62 -9.85 -6.15
C ALA A 92 -8.91 -8.49 -6.18
N ILE A 93 -7.61 -8.52 -6.45
CA ILE A 93 -6.83 -7.31 -6.70
C ILE A 93 -7.12 -6.87 -8.14
N THR A 94 -7.54 -5.63 -8.32
CA THR A 94 -7.81 -5.04 -9.62
C THR A 94 -6.76 -3.99 -9.96
N THR A 95 -6.24 -4.05 -11.18
CA THR A 95 -5.38 -3.00 -11.72
C THR A 95 -6.25 -1.83 -12.17
N ARG A 96 -5.82 -0.61 -11.84
CA ARG A 96 -6.47 0.65 -12.20
C ARG A 96 -5.45 1.55 -12.92
N VAL A 97 -5.96 2.60 -13.55
CA VAL A 97 -5.12 3.64 -14.16
C VAL A 97 -4.26 4.36 -13.12
N ASP A 98 -4.71 4.42 -11.86
CA ASP A 98 -4.03 5.07 -10.74
C ASP A 98 -3.27 4.10 -9.82
N GLY A 99 -3.20 2.80 -10.15
CA GLY A 99 -2.46 1.81 -9.39
C GLY A 99 -3.24 0.50 -9.19
N TYR A 100 -3.37 0.04 -7.95
CA TYR A 100 -4.04 -1.22 -7.61
C TYR A 100 -5.12 -1.00 -6.57
N ALA A 101 -6.21 -1.77 -6.65
CA ALA A 101 -7.27 -1.74 -5.68
C ALA A 101 -7.66 -3.14 -5.21
N GLN A 102 -8.14 -3.22 -3.98
CA GLN A 102 -8.75 -4.44 -3.45
C GLN A 102 -9.89 -4.09 -2.51
N GLY A 103 -11.10 -4.56 -2.83
CA GLY A 103 -12.26 -4.46 -1.96
C GLY A 103 -12.20 -5.47 -0.81
N PHE A 104 -12.85 -5.15 0.31
CA PHE A 104 -13.02 -6.07 1.42
C PHE A 104 -14.39 -5.89 2.10
N VAL A 105 -14.82 -6.93 2.80
CA VAL A 105 -15.96 -6.92 3.71
C VAL A 105 -15.49 -7.48 5.05
N ALA A 106 -15.57 -6.66 6.08
CA ALA A 106 -15.26 -7.03 7.46
C ALA A 106 -16.55 -7.25 8.25
N LYS A 107 -16.59 -8.26 9.11
CA LYS A 107 -17.68 -8.47 10.08
C LYS A 107 -17.09 -8.47 11.49
N GLY A 108 -17.73 -7.77 12.42
CA GLY A 108 -17.32 -7.69 13.82
C GLY A 108 -18.51 -7.39 14.74
N GLY A 109 -18.22 -7.11 16.02
CA GLY A 109 -19.25 -6.81 17.02
C GLY A 109 -20.11 -5.60 16.66
N ASP A 110 -19.53 -4.61 15.97
CA ASP A 110 -20.22 -3.40 15.52
C ASP A 110 -20.93 -3.58 14.16
N GLY A 111 -21.10 -4.82 13.69
CA GLY A 111 -21.73 -5.17 12.42
C GLY A 111 -20.77 -5.27 11.23
N ALA A 112 -21.35 -5.30 10.02
CA ALA A 112 -20.59 -5.42 8.79
C ALA A 112 -20.05 -4.06 8.34
N ARG A 113 -18.84 -4.06 7.79
CA ARG A 113 -18.19 -2.91 7.15
C ARG A 113 -17.70 -3.32 5.77
N THR A 114 -17.99 -2.51 4.76
CA THR A 114 -17.40 -2.67 3.42
C THR A 114 -16.27 -1.68 3.25
N GLY A 115 -15.28 -1.99 2.43
CA GLY A 115 -14.16 -1.08 2.25
C GLY A 115 -13.29 -1.44 1.07
N GLN A 116 -12.28 -0.61 0.85
CA GLN A 116 -11.35 -0.76 -0.25
C GLN A 116 -9.98 -0.23 0.14
N HIS A 117 -8.96 -0.95 -0.29
CA HIS A 117 -7.58 -0.53 -0.31
C HIS A 117 -7.24 -0.04 -1.70
N VAL A 118 -6.55 1.09 -1.81
CA VAL A 118 -5.98 1.63 -3.04
C VAL A 118 -4.50 1.88 -2.80
N LEU A 119 -3.68 1.21 -3.61
CA LEU A 119 -2.24 1.33 -3.64
C LEU A 119 -1.85 2.11 -4.90
N ALA A 120 -1.08 3.17 -4.76
CA ALA A 120 -0.63 3.98 -5.89
C ALA A 120 0.81 4.47 -5.70
N PHE A 121 1.38 4.97 -6.79
CA PHE A 121 2.73 5.54 -6.80
C PHE A 121 2.66 7.05 -7.03
N GLY A 122 3.50 7.77 -6.30
CA GLY A 122 3.70 9.20 -6.52
C GLY A 122 4.38 9.49 -7.86
N PRO A 123 4.43 10.78 -8.26
CA PRO A 123 5.04 11.20 -9.51
C PRO A 123 6.55 10.95 -9.50
N ALA A 124 7.17 10.90 -10.69
CA ALA A 124 8.59 10.54 -10.84
C ALA A 124 9.54 11.51 -10.11
N GLU A 125 9.15 12.78 -10.04
CA GLU A 125 9.88 13.87 -9.37
C GLU A 125 9.89 13.70 -7.84
N HIS A 126 8.83 13.08 -7.28
CA HIS A 126 8.65 12.84 -5.85
C HIS A 126 8.23 11.39 -5.58
N PRO A 127 9.15 10.44 -5.82
CA PRO A 127 8.78 9.06 -5.95
C PRO A 127 8.46 8.46 -4.58
N SER A 128 7.21 8.01 -4.42
CA SER A 128 6.67 7.49 -3.16
C SER A 128 5.61 6.43 -3.40
N VAL A 129 5.34 5.60 -2.39
CA VAL A 129 4.28 4.59 -2.41
C VAL A 129 3.18 5.03 -1.46
N TRP A 130 1.94 4.95 -1.91
CA TRP A 130 0.77 5.41 -1.19
C TRP A 130 -0.21 4.28 -1.01
N LEU A 131 -0.67 4.07 0.22
CA LEU A 131 -1.72 3.13 0.55
C LEU A 131 -2.85 3.89 1.25
N CYS A 132 -3.97 4.03 0.55
CA CYS A 132 -5.20 4.58 1.09
C CYS A 132 -6.20 3.47 1.35
N SER A 133 -6.88 3.54 2.48
CA SER A 133 -7.89 2.58 2.90
C SER A 133 -9.13 3.34 3.30
N VAL A 134 -10.26 2.98 2.69
CA VAL A 134 -11.57 3.49 3.06
C VAL A 134 -12.40 2.33 3.62
N SER A 135 -13.14 2.59 4.69
CA SER A 135 -14.12 1.65 5.24
C SER A 135 -15.42 2.38 5.53
N CYS A 136 -16.54 1.77 5.20
CA CYS A 136 -17.88 2.26 5.43
C CYS A 136 -18.69 1.27 6.26
N HIS A 137 -19.46 1.80 7.21
CA HIS A 137 -20.43 1.08 8.01
C HIS A 137 -21.81 1.70 7.79
N GLY A 138 -22.84 0.90 7.51
CA GLY A 138 -24.19 1.40 7.23
C GLY A 138 -24.91 0.60 6.16
N ARG A 139 -25.88 1.22 5.48
CA ARG A 139 -26.60 0.59 4.35
C ARG A 139 -25.64 0.26 3.20
N SER A 140 -25.82 -0.91 2.57
CA SER A 140 -24.94 -1.45 1.51
C SER A 140 -24.75 -0.47 0.36
N ASP A 141 -25.84 0.00 -0.25
CA ASP A 141 -25.80 0.75 -1.51
C ASP A 141 -25.03 2.08 -1.39
N PRO A 142 -25.29 2.95 -0.39
CA PRO A 142 -24.51 4.16 -0.22
C PRO A 142 -23.06 3.85 0.17
N CYS A 143 -22.81 2.80 0.97
CA CYS A 143 -21.45 2.43 1.34
C CYS A 143 -20.61 1.96 0.14
N GLU A 144 -21.17 1.12 -0.72
CA GLU A 144 -20.50 0.64 -1.93
C GLU A 144 -20.13 1.81 -2.87
N SER A 145 -21.07 2.73 -3.10
CA SER A 145 -20.82 3.93 -3.90
C SER A 145 -19.72 4.82 -3.29
N ILE A 146 -19.73 5.03 -1.98
CA ILE A 146 -18.69 5.83 -1.29
C ILE A 146 -17.33 5.16 -1.41
N VAL A 147 -17.25 3.86 -1.11
CA VAL A 147 -16.00 3.09 -1.12
C VAL A 147 -15.38 3.08 -2.52
N THR A 148 -16.18 2.81 -3.56
CA THR A 148 -15.71 2.75 -4.95
C THR A 148 -15.36 4.13 -5.53
N SER A 149 -15.87 5.22 -4.94
CA SER A 149 -15.52 6.58 -5.33
C SER A 149 -14.12 7.05 -4.88
N LEU A 150 -13.41 6.25 -4.07
CA LEU A 150 -12.05 6.58 -3.67
C LEU A 150 -11.13 6.58 -4.90
N THR A 151 -10.58 7.75 -5.18
CA THR A 151 -9.59 7.95 -6.25
C THR A 151 -8.38 8.72 -5.73
N LEU A 152 -7.22 8.39 -6.29
CA LEU A 152 -5.97 9.09 -6.05
C LEU A 152 -5.61 9.88 -7.31
N THR A 153 -5.18 11.13 -7.13
CA THR A 153 -4.81 12.03 -8.23
C THR A 153 -3.34 12.41 -8.12
N GLY A 154 -2.71 12.72 -9.25
CA GLY A 154 -1.27 13.01 -9.29
C GLY A 154 -0.41 11.76 -9.12
N THR A 155 -0.98 10.59 -9.39
CA THR A 155 -0.34 9.28 -9.29
C THR A 155 0.24 8.83 -10.61
N SER A 156 1.18 7.89 -10.54
CA SER A 156 1.67 7.08 -11.65
C SER A 156 1.10 5.66 -11.56
N PRO A 157 0.69 5.04 -12.69
CA PRO A 157 0.25 3.64 -12.72
C PRO A 157 1.38 2.66 -12.37
N HIS A 158 2.64 3.07 -12.59
CA HIS A 158 3.80 2.21 -12.39
C HIS A 158 4.72 2.79 -11.32
N PRO A 159 5.35 1.91 -10.51
CA PRO A 159 6.41 2.35 -9.63
C PRO A 159 7.54 2.93 -10.49
N PRO A 160 8.12 4.09 -10.13
CA PRO A 160 9.34 4.57 -10.77
C PRO A 160 10.43 3.50 -10.70
N ALA A 161 11.18 3.35 -11.80
CA ALA A 161 12.18 2.30 -11.92
C ALA A 161 13.34 2.53 -10.94
N THR A 162 13.37 1.78 -9.84
CA THR A 162 14.48 1.78 -8.88
C THR A 162 15.62 0.89 -9.38
N ALA A 163 16.86 1.15 -8.94
CA ALA A 163 18.00 0.29 -9.29
C ALA A 163 17.79 -1.17 -8.84
N ALA A 164 17.15 -1.36 -7.67
CA ALA A 164 16.76 -2.69 -7.17
C ALA A 164 15.72 -3.36 -8.08
N ALA A 165 14.67 -2.64 -8.50
CA ALA A 165 13.67 -3.16 -9.43
C ALA A 165 14.29 -3.52 -10.78
N ARG A 166 15.18 -2.68 -11.32
CA ARG A 166 15.94 -2.99 -12.54
C ARG A 166 16.80 -4.25 -12.39
N GLY A 167 17.45 -4.41 -11.24
CA GLY A 167 18.24 -5.61 -10.92
C GLY A 167 17.37 -6.87 -10.91
N VAL A 168 16.21 -6.83 -10.25
CA VAL A 168 15.28 -7.97 -10.21
C VAL A 168 14.74 -8.31 -11.59
N VAL A 169 14.32 -7.32 -12.38
CA VAL A 169 13.86 -7.54 -13.75
C VAL A 169 14.97 -8.14 -14.61
N LEU A 170 16.20 -7.62 -14.51
CA LEU A 170 17.35 -8.13 -15.26
C LEU A 170 17.72 -9.57 -14.86
N VAL A 171 17.57 -9.93 -13.59
CA VAL A 171 17.74 -11.32 -13.11
C VAL A 171 16.63 -12.22 -13.66
N ALA A 172 15.39 -11.74 -13.69
CA ALA A 172 14.26 -12.50 -14.21
C ALA A 172 14.35 -12.72 -15.73
N ASP A 173 14.76 -11.70 -16.48
CA ASP A 173 14.88 -11.75 -17.94
C ASP A 173 16.12 -12.56 -18.38
N HIS A 174 17.19 -12.55 -17.58
CA HIS A 174 18.45 -13.21 -17.90
C HIS A 174 19.00 -14.06 -16.73
N PRO A 175 18.29 -15.14 -16.34
CA PRO A 175 18.65 -15.92 -15.15
C PRO A 175 20.04 -16.55 -15.27
N GLN A 176 20.46 -16.98 -16.48
CA GLN A 176 21.81 -17.50 -16.71
C GLN A 176 22.92 -16.46 -16.45
N LEU A 177 22.72 -15.19 -16.86
CA LEU A 177 23.71 -14.13 -16.65
C LEU A 177 23.79 -13.76 -15.17
N ALA A 178 22.64 -13.72 -14.49
CA ALA A 178 22.59 -13.52 -13.05
C ALA A 178 23.34 -14.63 -12.29
N ALA A 179 23.09 -15.90 -12.62
CA ALA A 179 23.76 -17.04 -12.00
C ALA A 179 25.28 -17.02 -12.22
N ALA A 180 25.72 -16.74 -13.46
CA ALA A 180 27.15 -16.62 -13.78
C ALA A 180 27.81 -15.47 -13.00
N GLY A 181 27.16 -14.31 -12.92
CA GLY A 181 27.63 -13.16 -12.15
C GLY A 181 27.75 -13.47 -10.66
N LEU A 182 26.73 -14.09 -10.06
CA LEU A 182 26.73 -14.49 -8.65
C LEU A 182 27.83 -15.50 -8.35
N THR A 183 28.02 -16.49 -9.22
CA THR A 183 29.07 -17.50 -9.10
C THR A 183 30.45 -16.85 -9.16
N THR A 184 30.66 -15.92 -10.10
CA THR A 184 31.92 -15.20 -10.25
C THR A 184 32.22 -14.32 -9.04
N ALA A 185 31.22 -13.60 -8.52
CA ALA A 185 31.36 -12.78 -7.32
C ALA A 185 31.71 -13.64 -6.10
N LEU A 186 31.09 -14.83 -5.98
CA LEU A 186 31.36 -15.77 -4.89
C LEU A 186 32.79 -16.31 -4.97
N LEU A 187 33.26 -16.68 -6.18
CA LEU A 187 34.63 -17.14 -6.40
C LEU A 187 35.66 -16.06 -6.09
N LEU A 188 35.42 -14.82 -6.54
CA LEU A 188 36.29 -13.68 -6.22
C LEU A 188 36.31 -13.38 -4.72
N GLY A 189 35.15 -13.41 -4.06
CA GLY A 189 35.04 -13.24 -2.60
C GLY A 189 35.79 -14.31 -1.83
N CYS A 190 35.62 -15.59 -2.20
CA CYS A 190 36.36 -16.71 -1.63
C CYS A 190 37.87 -16.56 -1.87
N GLY A 191 38.29 -16.24 -3.10
CA GLY A 191 39.70 -16.04 -3.45
C GLY A 191 40.34 -14.91 -2.65
N TRP A 192 39.64 -13.77 -2.51
CA TRP A 192 40.09 -12.64 -1.71
C TRP A 192 40.17 -12.98 -0.22
N PHE A 193 39.17 -13.70 0.31
CA PHE A 193 39.17 -14.16 1.70
C PHE A 193 40.32 -15.12 1.98
N LEU A 194 40.58 -16.07 1.08
CA LEU A 194 41.71 -17.00 1.16
C LEU A 194 43.05 -16.27 1.05
N ALA A 195 43.17 -15.28 0.17
CA ALA A 195 44.39 -14.47 0.02
C ALA A 195 44.69 -13.63 1.27
N ARG A 196 43.66 -13.25 2.05
CA ARG A 196 43.81 -12.51 3.31
C ARG A 196 43.99 -13.41 4.54
N ARG A 197 43.99 -14.74 4.40
CA ARG A 197 44.30 -15.59 5.55
C ARG A 197 45.74 -15.35 6.03
N PRO A 198 45.95 -15.02 7.31
CA PRO A 198 47.29 -14.85 7.85
C PRO A 198 48.05 -16.17 7.71
N ARG A 199 49.14 -16.16 6.93
CA ARG A 199 49.99 -17.34 6.75
C ARG A 199 50.66 -17.67 8.09
N PRO A 200 50.66 -18.94 8.53
CA PRO A 200 51.42 -19.34 9.70
C PRO A 200 52.90 -19.06 9.46
N ARG A 201 53.50 -18.20 10.29
CA ARG A 201 54.95 -17.99 10.32
C ARG A 201 55.57 -19.27 10.89
N ARG A 202 56.32 -20.00 10.07
CA ARG A 202 57.24 -21.03 10.53
C ARG A 202 58.48 -20.38 11.12
#